data_AF-A0A7J5C265-F1
#
_entry.id   AF-A0A7J5C265-F1
#
_cell.length_a   1.000
_cell.length_b   1.000
_cell.length_c   1.000
_cell.angle_alpha   90.00
_cell.angle_beta   90.00
_cell.angle_gamma   90.00
#
_symmetry.space_group_name_H-M   'P 1'
#
loop_
_entity.id
_entity.type
_entity.pdbx_description
1 polymer ?
#
loop_
_entity_poly.entity_id
_entity_poly.type
_entity_poly.pdbx_seq_one_letter_code
_entity_poly.pdbx_strand_id
1 'polypeptide(L)'
;FLQDHPTLSDGLLSRLTHGDIQARPGIARFAGDRVEFTDGRADEVDLVVWCTGYRVEVPFLDPELLGDGADRLPLYRHVFHLDAPGLAFVGLMQSTGAAFPLVEAQARLAAGWLAGTWAPPDPARQAAASRAELRAATTRWGQRRPHMRVDFDAYLGELERELAAGRRRAGARR
;
A
#
# COMPACT_ATOMS: atom_id res chain seq x y z
N PHE A 1 -0.97 18.79 3.36
CA PHE A 1 -0.06 18.56 4.50
C PHE A 1 0.12 17.08 4.90
N LEU A 2 -0.63 16.12 4.33
CA LEU A 2 -0.43 14.67 4.55
C LEU A 2 -0.48 13.91 3.21
N GLN A 3 0.41 14.26 2.27
CA GLN A 3 0.48 13.57 0.97
C GLN A 3 1.34 12.29 1.00
N ASP A 4 2.02 12.01 2.13
CA ASP A 4 2.77 10.77 2.37
C ASP A 4 2.47 10.19 3.76
N HIS A 5 2.95 8.96 4.04
CA HIS A 5 2.84 8.39 5.39
C HIS A 5 3.60 9.29 6.38
N PRO A 6 2.94 9.85 7.40
CA PRO A 6 3.62 10.72 8.35
C PRO A 6 4.58 9.90 9.22
N THR A 7 5.75 10.48 9.52
CA THR A 7 6.60 9.98 10.60
C THR A 7 5.94 10.32 11.93
N LEU A 8 5.53 9.30 12.68
CA LEU A 8 4.97 9.43 14.02
C LEU A 8 6.06 9.14 15.04
N SER A 9 6.47 10.14 15.81
CA SER A 9 7.45 9.99 16.88
C SER A 9 7.34 11.12 17.89
N ASP A 10 7.09 10.78 19.14
CA ASP A 10 6.99 11.77 20.24
C ASP A 10 8.36 12.34 20.64
N GLY A 11 9.45 11.60 20.38
CA GLY A 11 10.81 11.97 20.81
C GLY A 11 11.69 12.61 19.73
N LEU A 12 11.33 12.47 18.45
CA LEU A 12 12.20 12.90 17.34
C LEU A 12 12.49 14.41 17.39
N LEU A 13 11.46 15.23 17.55
CA LEU A 13 11.63 16.69 17.57
C LEU A 13 12.49 17.13 18.76
N SER A 14 12.23 16.59 19.96
CA SER A 14 13.03 16.91 21.15
C SER A 14 14.50 16.57 20.96
N ARG A 15 14.81 15.39 20.40
CA ARG A 15 16.19 14.97 20.14
C ARG A 15 16.88 15.81 19.07
N LEU A 16 16.14 16.25 18.04
CA LEU A 16 16.67 17.19 17.04
C LEU A 16 17.03 18.54 17.68
N THR A 17 16.18 19.09 18.55
CA THR A 17 16.42 20.40 19.17
C THR A 17 17.53 20.39 20.23
N HIS A 18 17.74 19.26 20.91
CA HIS A 18 18.82 19.10 21.89
C HIS A 18 20.17 18.69 21.27
N GLY A 19 20.19 18.37 19.97
CA GLY A 19 21.40 18.00 19.24
C GLY A 19 21.78 16.52 19.30
N ASP A 20 20.98 15.67 19.94
CA ASP A 20 21.16 14.21 20.00
C ASP A 20 20.99 13.56 18.62
N ILE A 21 20.16 14.16 17.75
CA ILE A 21 19.99 13.77 16.35
C ILE A 21 20.35 14.95 15.48
N GLN A 22 21.20 14.71 14.49
CA GLN A 22 21.56 15.72 13.50
C GLN A 22 21.04 15.29 12.12
N ALA A 23 20.17 16.11 11.53
CA ALA A 23 19.72 15.88 10.16
C ALA A 23 20.86 16.11 9.16
N ARG A 24 20.93 15.24 8.16
CA ARG A 24 21.85 15.32 7.01
C ARG A 24 21.07 15.13 5.71
N PRO A 25 21.51 15.72 4.59
CA PRO A 25 20.92 15.43 3.29
C PRO A 25 21.30 14.02 2.83
N GLY A 26 20.98 13.68 1.58
CA GLY A 26 21.29 12.37 1.02
C GLY A 26 22.78 12.01 1.12
N ILE A 27 23.07 10.73 1.24
CA ILE A 27 24.44 10.20 1.16
C ILE A 27 24.89 10.28 -0.31
N ALA A 28 26.04 10.90 -0.55
CA ALA A 28 26.69 10.94 -1.86
C ALA A 28 27.60 9.72 -2.08
N ARG A 29 28.44 9.40 -1.09
CA ARG A 29 29.30 8.20 -1.11
C ARG A 29 29.84 7.83 0.27
N PHE A 30 30.31 6.60 0.38
CA PHE A 30 31.12 6.12 1.50
C PHE A 30 32.61 6.30 1.18
N ALA A 31 33.40 6.72 2.16
CA ALA A 31 34.81 7.04 2.02
C ALA A 31 35.60 6.53 3.24
N GLY A 32 35.85 5.22 3.28
CA GLY A 32 36.47 4.57 4.44
C GLY A 32 35.51 4.55 5.64
N ASP A 33 35.92 5.17 6.74
CA ASP A 33 35.14 5.38 7.97
C ASP A 33 34.26 6.65 7.91
N ARG A 34 34.19 7.31 6.75
CA ARG A 34 33.41 8.55 6.56
C ARG A 34 32.25 8.37 5.60
N VAL A 35 31.19 9.13 5.83
CA VAL A 35 30.06 9.32 4.93
C VAL A 35 30.11 10.74 4.38
N GLU A 36 30.18 10.87 3.06
CA GLU A 36 30.05 12.16 2.37
C GLU A 36 28.61 12.38 1.94
N PHE A 37 28.07 13.55 2.26
CA PHE A 37 26.71 13.94 1.96
C PHE A 37 26.63 14.81 0.69
N THR A 38 25.44 14.92 0.11
CA THR A 38 25.22 15.66 -1.15
C THR A 38 25.48 17.17 -1.07
N ASP A 39 25.60 17.73 0.13
CA ASP A 39 25.98 19.13 0.35
C ASP A 39 27.50 19.32 0.53
N GLY A 40 28.30 18.26 0.38
CA GLY A 40 29.75 18.27 0.54
C GLY A 40 30.24 18.11 1.99
N ARG A 41 29.36 18.01 2.99
CA ARG A 41 29.75 17.67 4.36
C ARG A 41 30.19 16.21 4.45
N ALA A 42 30.99 15.90 5.46
CA ALA A 42 31.45 14.54 5.68
C ALA A 42 31.65 14.24 7.17
N ASP A 43 30.97 13.20 7.66
CA ASP A 43 31.01 12.77 9.06
C ASP A 43 31.70 11.39 9.17
N GLU A 44 32.49 11.19 10.23
CA GLU A 44 32.95 9.86 10.64
C GLU A 44 31.79 9.07 11.26
N VAL A 45 31.63 7.81 10.87
CA VAL A 45 30.54 6.96 11.36
C VAL A 45 31.03 5.53 11.62
N ASP A 46 30.66 4.97 12.77
CA ASP A 46 30.98 3.58 13.12
C ASP A 46 29.93 2.57 12.60
N LEU A 47 28.69 3.03 12.38
CA LEU A 47 27.54 2.20 12.02
C LEU A 47 26.60 2.92 11.06
N VAL A 48 26.14 2.18 10.05
CA VAL A 48 25.08 2.60 9.13
C VAL A 48 23.89 1.68 9.28
N VAL A 49 22.71 2.25 9.59
CA VAL A 49 21.45 1.51 9.68
C VAL A 49 20.54 1.93 8.51
N TRP A 50 20.24 0.99 7.61
CA TRP A 50 19.41 1.25 6.44
C TRP A 50 17.92 1.19 6.77
N CYS A 51 17.33 2.34 7.08
CA CYS A 51 15.89 2.51 7.30
C CYS A 51 15.13 2.89 6.02
N THR A 52 15.43 2.27 4.88
CA THR A 52 14.94 2.66 3.54
C THR A 52 13.63 2.00 3.12
N GLY A 53 12.96 1.30 4.05
CA GLY A 53 11.69 0.60 3.82
C GLY A 53 11.86 -0.82 3.27
N TYR A 54 10.78 -1.38 2.74
CA TYR A 54 10.70 -2.77 2.31
C TYR A 54 10.27 -2.90 0.84
N ARG A 55 10.70 -4.00 0.20
CA ARG A 55 10.16 -4.46 -1.09
C ARG A 55 9.01 -5.43 -0.83
N VAL A 56 8.04 -5.45 -1.74
CA VAL A 56 6.91 -6.39 -1.67
C VAL A 56 7.20 -7.51 -2.65
N GLU A 57 7.45 -8.70 -2.13
CA GLU A 57 7.79 -9.89 -2.91
C GLU A 57 6.87 -11.04 -2.53
N VAL A 58 6.42 -11.80 -3.52
CA VAL A 58 5.51 -12.95 -3.35
C VAL A 58 6.10 -14.16 -4.09
N PRO A 59 7.25 -14.70 -3.63
CA PRO A 59 8.09 -15.61 -4.42
C PRO A 59 7.48 -17.01 -4.65
N PHE A 60 6.37 -17.33 -3.98
CA PHE A 60 5.64 -18.57 -4.17
C PHE A 60 4.60 -18.48 -5.31
N LEU A 61 4.31 -17.27 -5.82
CA LEU A 61 3.35 -17.05 -6.89
C LEU A 61 4.07 -16.97 -8.22
N ASP A 62 3.42 -17.45 -9.29
CA ASP A 62 3.92 -17.33 -10.65
C ASP A 62 4.22 -15.85 -10.99
N PRO A 63 5.44 -15.50 -11.44
CA PRO A 63 5.78 -14.14 -11.85
C PRO A 63 4.84 -13.55 -12.92
N GLU A 64 4.24 -14.39 -13.78
CA GLU A 64 3.26 -13.91 -14.78
C GLU A 64 2.00 -13.32 -14.13
N LEU A 65 1.62 -13.81 -12.94
CA LEU A 65 0.51 -13.27 -12.14
C LEU A 65 0.88 -12.00 -11.37
N LEU A 66 2.16 -11.62 -11.33
CA LEU A 66 2.64 -10.42 -10.65
C LEU A 66 2.94 -9.27 -11.62
N GLY A 67 3.15 -9.57 -12.91
CA GLY A 67 3.50 -8.56 -13.92
C GLY A 67 4.71 -7.73 -13.50
N ASP A 68 4.53 -6.41 -13.42
CA ASP A 68 5.59 -5.45 -13.04
C ASP A 68 5.90 -5.42 -11.53
N GLY A 69 5.27 -6.28 -10.73
CA GLY A 69 5.49 -6.43 -9.30
C GLY A 69 4.22 -6.34 -8.46
N ALA A 70 4.24 -7.00 -7.30
CA ALA A 70 3.10 -7.06 -6.39
C ALA A 70 2.62 -5.67 -5.93
N ASP A 71 3.52 -4.69 -5.78
CA ASP A 71 3.18 -3.32 -5.40
C ASP A 71 2.57 -2.48 -6.54
N ARG A 72 2.39 -3.07 -7.72
CA ARG A 72 1.82 -2.44 -8.93
C ARG A 72 0.60 -3.18 -9.48
N LEU A 73 0.14 -4.22 -8.78
CA LEU A 73 -0.98 -5.02 -9.25
C LEU A 73 -2.27 -4.18 -9.36
N PRO A 74 -2.96 -4.23 -10.51
CA PRO A 74 -4.30 -3.67 -10.63
C PRO A 74 -5.28 -4.67 -10.01
N LEU A 75 -5.67 -4.43 -8.76
CA LEU A 75 -6.64 -5.25 -8.06
C LEU A 75 -8.00 -4.55 -8.01
N TYR A 76 -9.09 -5.30 -8.12
CA TYR A 76 -10.40 -4.79 -7.80
C TYR A 76 -10.55 -4.69 -6.28
N ARG A 77 -10.82 -3.46 -5.81
CA ARG A 77 -10.91 -3.13 -4.38
C ARG A 77 -9.67 -3.53 -3.58
N HIS A 78 -8.49 -3.57 -4.18
CA HIS A 78 -7.26 -4.05 -3.53
C HIS A 78 -7.36 -5.51 -3.00
N VAL A 79 -8.29 -6.31 -3.56
CA VAL A 79 -8.51 -7.71 -3.16
C VAL A 79 -8.37 -8.64 -4.35
N PHE A 80 -9.21 -8.49 -5.38
CA PHE A 80 -9.34 -9.52 -6.42
C PHE A 80 -8.46 -9.21 -7.64
N HIS A 81 -7.73 -10.22 -8.13
CA HIS A 81 -6.96 -10.10 -9.36
C HIS A 81 -7.90 -9.99 -10.56
N LEU A 82 -7.68 -9.02 -11.45
CA LEU A 82 -8.58 -8.75 -12.57
C LEU A 82 -8.58 -9.87 -13.63
N ASP A 83 -7.41 -10.45 -13.88
CA ASP A 83 -7.22 -11.47 -14.93
C ASP A 83 -7.14 -12.91 -14.39
N ALA A 84 -7.19 -13.08 -13.07
CA ALA A 84 -7.10 -14.38 -12.41
C ALA A 84 -8.25 -14.52 -11.40
N PRO A 85 -9.46 -14.89 -11.84
CA PRO A 85 -10.67 -14.88 -11.02
C PRO A 85 -10.63 -15.74 -9.76
N GLY A 86 -9.64 -16.63 -9.64
CA GLY A 86 -9.38 -17.49 -8.47
C GLY A 86 -8.40 -16.91 -7.44
N LEU A 87 -7.80 -15.74 -7.72
CA LEU A 87 -6.73 -15.16 -6.93
C LEU A 87 -7.21 -13.90 -6.20
N ALA A 88 -7.01 -13.89 -4.88
CA ALA A 88 -7.29 -12.74 -4.03
C ALA A 88 -6.11 -12.45 -3.10
N PHE A 89 -5.89 -11.17 -2.84
CA PHE A 89 -4.91 -10.65 -1.90
C PHE A 89 -5.64 -10.02 -0.71
N VAL A 90 -5.08 -10.20 0.47
CA VAL A 90 -5.55 -9.55 1.69
C VAL A 90 -4.32 -8.95 2.36
N GLY A 91 -4.36 -7.63 2.62
CA GLY A 91 -3.25 -6.90 3.22
C GLY A 91 -2.26 -6.31 2.20
N LEU A 92 -2.48 -6.44 0.89
CA LEU A 92 -1.66 -5.82 -0.13
C LEU A 92 -2.03 -4.34 -0.32
N MET A 93 -1.83 -3.54 0.72
CA MET A 93 -2.21 -2.13 0.77
C MET A 93 -1.31 -1.32 1.72
N GLN A 94 -1.42 0.00 1.63
CA GLN A 94 -0.74 1.00 2.45
C GLN A 94 -1.76 2.08 2.82
N SER A 95 -2.12 2.14 4.09
CA SER A 95 -3.18 3.01 4.58
C SER A 95 -2.67 4.26 5.28
N THR A 96 -3.49 5.32 5.25
CA THR A 96 -3.36 6.49 6.15
C THR A 96 -3.70 6.18 7.61
N GLY A 97 -4.33 5.03 7.89
CA GLY A 97 -4.76 4.60 9.22
C GLY A 97 -4.33 3.17 9.58
N ALA A 98 -4.99 2.58 10.57
CA ALA A 98 -4.66 1.25 11.07
C ALA A 98 -4.90 0.16 10.03
N ALA A 99 -4.01 -0.83 9.95
CA ALA A 99 -4.12 -1.90 8.95
C ALA A 99 -5.26 -2.90 9.26
N PHE A 100 -5.46 -3.26 10.54
CA PHE A 100 -6.34 -4.38 10.89
C PHE A 100 -7.81 -4.21 10.47
N PRO A 101 -8.47 -3.04 10.65
CA PRO A 101 -9.83 -2.86 10.18
C PRO A 101 -9.97 -3.03 8.65
N LEU A 102 -8.95 -2.60 7.89
CA LEU A 102 -8.96 -2.74 6.44
C LEU A 102 -8.77 -4.20 6.01
N VAL A 103 -7.80 -4.88 6.64
CA VAL A 103 -7.54 -6.30 6.41
C VAL A 103 -8.77 -7.15 6.74
N GLU A 104 -9.48 -6.82 7.83
CA GLU A 104 -10.75 -7.47 8.17
C GLU A 104 -11.81 -7.25 7.08
N ALA A 105 -11.99 -6.00 6.61
CA ALA A 105 -12.95 -5.69 5.57
C ALA A 105 -12.63 -6.41 4.23
N GLN A 106 -11.34 -6.48 3.86
CA GLN A 106 -10.86 -7.25 2.71
C GLN A 106 -11.13 -8.76 2.88
N ALA A 107 -10.82 -9.31 4.06
CA ALA A 107 -11.07 -10.71 4.37
C ALA A 107 -12.57 -11.06 4.30
N ARG A 108 -13.46 -10.17 4.72
CA ARG A 108 -14.92 -10.36 4.59
C ARG A 108 -15.37 -10.45 3.14
N LEU A 109 -14.77 -9.67 2.23
CA LEU A 109 -15.04 -9.80 0.78
C LEU A 109 -14.55 -11.14 0.24
N ALA A 110 -13.30 -11.49 0.52
CA ALA A 110 -12.70 -12.76 0.08
C ALA A 110 -13.50 -13.98 0.61
N ALA A 111 -13.87 -13.98 1.89
CA ALA A 111 -14.69 -15.02 2.49
C ALA A 111 -16.08 -15.11 1.87
N GLY A 112 -16.73 -13.97 1.61
CA GLY A 112 -18.03 -13.92 0.95
C GLY A 112 -18.00 -14.49 -0.46
N TRP A 113 -16.93 -14.17 -1.20
CA TRP A 113 -16.66 -14.71 -2.54
C TRP A 113 -16.47 -16.24 -2.51
N LEU A 114 -15.59 -16.74 -1.63
CA LEU A 114 -15.33 -18.17 -1.46
C LEU A 114 -16.58 -18.95 -1.04
N ALA A 115 -17.42 -18.36 -0.19
CA ALA A 115 -18.67 -18.97 0.26
C ALA A 115 -19.83 -18.85 -0.76
N GLY A 116 -19.64 -18.15 -1.88
CA GLY A 116 -20.70 -17.88 -2.86
C GLY A 116 -21.85 -17.03 -2.31
N THR A 117 -21.60 -16.26 -1.24
CA THR A 117 -22.58 -15.34 -0.62
C THR A 117 -22.37 -13.88 -1.06
N TRP A 118 -21.28 -13.62 -1.79
CA TRP A 118 -20.96 -12.36 -2.43
C TRP A 118 -20.43 -12.63 -3.84
N ALA A 119 -20.82 -11.78 -4.79
CA ALA A 119 -20.34 -11.85 -6.17
C ALA A 119 -19.77 -10.48 -6.60
N PRO A 120 -18.63 -10.42 -7.30
CA PRO A 120 -18.12 -9.18 -7.87
C PRO A 120 -19.04 -8.69 -9.00
N PRO A 121 -18.94 -7.42 -9.41
CA PRO A 121 -19.57 -6.95 -10.64
C PRO A 121 -18.89 -7.59 -11.87
N ASP A 122 -19.40 -7.29 -13.07
CA ASP A 122 -18.77 -7.75 -14.30
C ASP A 122 -17.32 -7.25 -14.44
N PRO A 123 -16.46 -7.96 -15.20
CA PRO A 123 -15.04 -7.61 -15.34
C PRO A 123 -14.78 -6.17 -15.81
N ALA A 124 -15.64 -5.62 -16.69
CA ALA A 124 -15.47 -4.26 -17.19
C ALA A 124 -15.65 -3.22 -16.06
N ARG A 125 -16.63 -3.43 -15.18
CA ARG A 125 -16.80 -2.60 -13.97
C ARG A 125 -15.67 -2.76 -12.97
N GLN A 126 -15.16 -3.97 -12.77
CA GLN A 126 -14.01 -4.21 -11.90
C GLN A 126 -12.78 -3.44 -12.38
N ALA A 127 -12.46 -3.55 -13.68
CA ALA A 127 -11.34 -2.86 -14.28
C ALA A 127 -11.52 -1.33 -14.29
N ALA A 128 -12.75 -0.84 -14.51
CA ALA A 128 -13.05 0.59 -14.43
C ALA A 128 -12.85 1.14 -13.01
N ALA A 129 -13.29 0.40 -11.99
CA ALA A 129 -13.11 0.76 -10.58
C ALA A 129 -11.62 0.78 -10.20
N SER A 130 -10.87 -0.27 -10.54
CA SER A 130 -9.41 -0.34 -10.27
C SER A 130 -8.64 0.83 -10.92
N ARG A 131 -8.97 1.18 -12.18
CA ARG A 131 -8.38 2.36 -12.85
C ARG A 131 -8.78 3.68 -12.17
N ALA A 132 -10.01 3.79 -11.66
CA ALA A 132 -10.46 4.98 -10.96
C ALA A 132 -9.75 5.15 -9.61
N GLU A 133 -9.62 4.06 -8.85
CA GLU A 133 -8.84 3.99 -7.60
C GLU A 133 -7.39 4.42 -7.84
N LEU A 134 -6.73 3.85 -8.86
CA LEU A 134 -5.35 4.22 -9.21
C LEU A 134 -5.21 5.70 -9.54
N ARG A 135 -6.12 6.27 -10.35
CA ARG A 135 -6.11 7.71 -10.67
C ARG A 135 -6.31 8.57 -9.43
N ALA A 136 -7.26 8.22 -8.57
CA ALA A 136 -7.51 8.94 -7.33
C ALA A 136 -6.28 8.91 -6.40
N ALA A 137 -5.66 7.72 -6.26
CA ALA A 137 -4.46 7.54 -5.46
C ALA A 137 -3.28 8.35 -6.01
N THR A 138 -3.07 8.30 -7.33
CA THR A 138 -2.00 9.05 -8.02
C THR A 138 -2.18 10.56 -7.84
N THR A 139 -3.41 11.06 -7.97
CA THR A 139 -3.72 12.49 -7.76
C THR A 139 -3.48 12.93 -6.31
N ARG A 140 -3.79 12.06 -5.34
CA ARG A 140 -3.70 12.40 -3.91
C ARG A 140 -2.29 12.26 -3.32
N TRP A 141 -1.55 11.23 -3.72
CA TRP A 141 -0.28 10.81 -3.10
C TRP A 141 0.89 10.70 -4.09
N GLY A 142 0.68 11.01 -5.36
CA GLY A 142 1.74 10.97 -6.38
C GLY A 142 2.11 9.55 -6.83
N GLN A 143 3.36 9.39 -7.27
CA GLN A 143 3.83 8.20 -8.01
C GLN A 143 4.42 7.09 -7.12
N ARG A 144 4.55 7.31 -5.81
CA ARG A 144 5.13 6.30 -4.90
C ARG A 144 4.07 5.25 -4.55
N ARG A 145 4.16 4.10 -5.23
CA ARG A 145 3.30 2.91 -5.00
C ARG A 145 1.78 3.22 -4.99
N PRO A 146 1.25 3.95 -5.98
CA PRO A 146 -0.14 4.40 -5.95
C PRO A 146 -1.14 3.24 -5.94
N HIS A 147 -0.76 2.07 -6.48
CA HIS A 147 -1.59 0.85 -6.46
C HIS A 147 -1.83 0.25 -5.07
N MET A 148 -1.02 0.63 -4.08
CA MET A 148 -1.21 0.15 -2.70
C MET A 148 -1.97 1.16 -1.83
N ARG A 149 -2.12 2.41 -2.28
CA ARG A 149 -2.52 3.51 -1.39
C ARG A 149 -4.03 3.55 -1.19
N VAL A 150 -4.44 3.44 0.07
CA VAL A 150 -5.85 3.53 0.48
C VAL A 150 -6.03 4.58 1.56
N ASP A 151 -7.11 5.35 1.43
CA ASP A 151 -7.56 6.26 2.49
C ASP A 151 -8.45 5.49 3.47
N PHE A 152 -8.10 5.49 4.76
CA PHE A 152 -8.70 4.61 5.76
C PHE A 152 -10.24 4.66 5.78
N ASP A 153 -10.82 5.86 5.99
CA ASP A 153 -12.28 6.02 6.14
C ASP A 153 -13.01 5.79 4.82
N ALA A 154 -12.48 6.35 3.72
CA ALA A 154 -13.10 6.23 2.41
C ALA A 154 -13.13 4.77 1.95
N TYR A 155 -12.05 4.03 2.16
CA TYR A 155 -11.93 2.64 1.76
C TYR A 155 -12.83 1.72 2.60
N LEU A 156 -12.90 1.90 3.92
CA LEU A 156 -13.86 1.13 4.75
C LEU A 156 -15.31 1.35 4.32
N GLY A 157 -15.72 2.61 4.15
CA GLY A 157 -17.08 2.92 3.70
C GLY A 157 -17.36 2.38 2.30
N GLU A 158 -16.35 2.32 1.43
CA GLU A 158 -16.46 1.72 0.12
C GLU A 158 -16.60 0.19 0.17
N LEU A 159 -15.78 -0.50 0.96
CA LEU A 159 -15.88 -1.96 1.12
C LEU A 159 -17.20 -2.37 1.78
N GLU A 160 -17.72 -1.59 2.71
CA GLU A 160 -19.03 -1.84 3.32
C GLU A 160 -20.16 -1.77 2.27
N ARG A 161 -20.18 -0.71 1.45
CA ARG A 161 -21.13 -0.58 0.33
C ARG A 161 -20.97 -1.73 -0.66
N GLU A 162 -19.73 -2.13 -0.95
CA GLU A 162 -19.43 -3.21 -1.88
C GLU A 162 -19.87 -4.58 -1.37
N LEU A 163 -19.70 -4.85 -0.07
CA LEU A 163 -20.20 -6.05 0.59
C LEU A 163 -21.72 -6.14 0.47
N ALA A 164 -22.44 -5.05 0.75
CA ALA A 164 -23.89 -5.00 0.60
C ALA A 164 -24.33 -5.20 -0.87
N ALA A 165 -23.64 -4.56 -1.81
CA ALA A 165 -23.92 -4.68 -3.24
C ALA A 165 -23.69 -6.09 -3.78
N GLY A 166 -22.57 -6.72 -3.43
CA GLY A 166 -22.25 -8.06 -3.92
C GLY A 166 -23.08 -9.17 -3.30
N ARG A 167 -23.61 -8.99 -2.08
CA ARG A 167 -24.64 -9.89 -1.53
C ARG A 167 -25.91 -9.87 -2.38
N ARG A 168 -26.37 -8.69 -2.80
CA ARG A 168 -27.52 -8.56 -3.72
C ARG A 168 -27.23 -9.21 -5.07
N ARG A 169 -26.02 -9.01 -5.62
CA ARG A 169 -25.59 -9.64 -6.88
C ARG A 169 -25.53 -11.17 -6.77
N ALA A 170 -25.07 -11.71 -5.65
CA ALA A 170 -25.05 -13.17 -5.43
C ALA A 170 -26.46 -13.74 -5.32
N GLY A 171 -27.38 -13.05 -4.62
CA GLY A 171 -28.78 -13.45 -4.51
C GLY A 171 -29.51 -13.47 -5.86
N ALA A 172 -29.21 -12.53 -6.76
CA ALA A 172 -29.80 -12.49 -8.11
C ALA A 172 -29.27 -13.55 -9.08
N ARG A 173 -28.20 -14.28 -8.71
CA ARG A 173 -27.61 -15.37 -9.50
C ARG A 173 -28.12 -16.76 -9.09
N ARG A 174 -28.90 -16.84 -8.00
CA ARG A 174 -29.58 -18.05 -7.54
C ARG A 174 -30.98 -18.10 -8.13
#